data_AF-W4SFL5-F1
#
_entry.id   AF-W4SFL5-F1
#
_cell.length_a   1.000
_cell.length_b   1.000
_cell.length_c   1.000
_cell.angle_alpha   90.00
_cell.angle_beta   90.00
_cell.angle_gamma   90.00
#
_symmetry.space_group_name_H-M   'P 1'
#
loop_
_entity.id
_entity.type
_entity.pdbx_description
1 polymer ?
#
loop_
_entity_poly.entity_id
_entity_poly.type
_entity_poly.pdbx_seq_one_letter_code
_entity_poly.pdbx_strand_id
1 'polypeptide(L)'
;ELTATVKQNADNADQANRLVLDAAGGAAQGGDVVGRVVTTMADIDTSSQKIAEIIGVIDGIAFQTNILALNAAVEAARAGEQGPGFAVVASEVRTLAQRSAGAAKEIKHLIQDSVTRIGNGAALASEAGSTMQQVVSSVQRVTDIMSEVTSASREQAAGITQVNQTVTQMDESTQQNAALVEEATAAARAMEDQAAQLVDAVAVFRLEQQDQLNTLLANACHAYT
;
A
#
# COMPACT_ATOMS: atom_id res chain seq x y z
N GLU A 1 -9.74 16.89 21.88
CA GLU A 1 -9.79 16.40 20.49
C GLU A 1 -8.54 15.67 20.03
N LEU A 2 -7.32 16.19 20.24
CA LEU A 2 -6.07 15.55 19.79
C LEU A 2 -5.95 14.06 20.17
N THR A 3 -6.23 13.69 21.42
CA THR A 3 -6.21 12.28 21.86
C THR A 3 -7.19 11.40 21.09
N ALA A 4 -8.37 11.94 20.74
CA ALA A 4 -9.38 11.19 19.98
C ALA A 4 -8.93 10.96 18.53
N THR A 5 -8.34 11.97 17.89
CA THR A 5 -7.79 11.86 16.53
C THR A 5 -6.64 10.86 16.47
N VAL A 6 -5.72 10.88 17.45
CA VAL A 6 -4.60 9.94 17.49
C VAL A 6 -5.08 8.50 17.71
N LYS A 7 -6.08 8.30 18.59
CA LYS A 7 -6.71 6.98 18.77
C LYS A 7 -7.37 6.49 17.48
N GLN A 8 -8.12 7.38 16.81
CA GLN A 8 -8.76 7.06 15.53
C GLN A 8 -7.73 6.70 14.45
N ASN A 9 -6.55 7.36 14.42
CA ASN A 9 -5.48 6.99 13.50
C ASN A 9 -4.93 5.59 13.77
N ALA A 10 -4.75 5.19 15.03
CA ALA A 10 -4.34 3.83 15.37
C ALA A 10 -5.39 2.79 14.95
N ASP A 11 -6.67 3.07 15.19
CA ASP A 11 -7.78 2.20 14.80
C ASP A 11 -7.87 2.08 13.26
N ASN A 12 -7.69 3.19 12.54
CA ASN A 12 -7.65 3.23 11.07
C ASN A 12 -6.46 2.43 10.51
N ALA A 13 -5.29 2.54 11.12
CA ALA A 13 -4.10 1.78 10.71
C ALA A 13 -4.30 0.27 10.93
N ASP A 14 -4.90 -0.13 12.05
CA ASP A 14 -5.27 -1.53 12.31
C ASP A 14 -6.30 -2.06 11.29
N GLN A 15 -7.30 -1.24 10.93
CA GLN A 15 -8.28 -1.60 9.90
C GLN A 15 -7.64 -1.72 8.51
N ALA A 16 -6.78 -0.77 8.14
CA ALA A 16 -6.04 -0.80 6.89
C ALA A 16 -5.16 -2.05 6.81
N ASN A 17 -4.49 -2.43 7.90
CA ASN A 17 -3.69 -3.64 7.95
C ASN A 17 -4.52 -4.91 7.65
N ARG A 18 -5.75 -5.01 8.17
CA ARG A 18 -6.63 -6.15 7.86
C ARG A 18 -7.02 -6.21 6.38
N LEU A 19 -7.40 -5.07 5.79
CA LEU A 19 -7.74 -4.99 4.37
C LEU A 19 -6.56 -5.37 3.47
N VAL A 20 -5.35 -4.96 3.87
CA VAL A 20 -4.11 -5.27 3.18
C VAL A 20 -3.79 -6.76 3.26
N LEU A 21 -3.98 -7.41 4.41
CA LEU A 21 -3.83 -8.87 4.56
C LEU A 21 -4.83 -9.65 3.68
N ASP A 22 -6.08 -9.22 3.61
CA ASP A 22 -7.08 -9.84 2.73
C ASP A 22 -6.69 -9.69 1.25
N ALA A 23 -6.20 -8.51 0.85
CA ALA A 23 -5.68 -8.27 -0.49
C ALA A 23 -4.44 -9.14 -0.79
N ALA A 24 -3.56 -9.34 0.19
CA ALA A 24 -2.41 -10.25 0.09
C ALA A 24 -2.86 -11.69 -0.21
N GLY A 25 -3.87 -12.16 0.53
CA GLY A 25 -4.46 -13.48 0.34
C GLY A 25 -5.05 -13.64 -1.06
N GLY A 26 -5.79 -12.64 -1.54
CA GLY A 26 -6.34 -12.61 -2.89
C GLY A 26 -5.26 -12.63 -3.98
N ALA A 27 -4.19 -11.86 -3.81
CA ALA A 27 -3.06 -11.84 -4.74
C ALA A 27 -2.29 -13.18 -4.75
N ALA A 28 -2.08 -13.80 -3.59
CA ALA A 28 -1.45 -15.12 -3.48
C ALA A 28 -2.28 -16.20 -4.20
N GLN A 29 -3.59 -16.22 -3.96
CA GLN A 29 -4.50 -17.14 -4.65
C GLN A 29 -4.53 -16.87 -6.17
N GLY A 30 -4.46 -15.60 -6.58
CA GLY A 30 -4.30 -15.22 -7.99
C GLY A 30 -3.01 -15.78 -8.59
N GLY A 31 -1.90 -15.72 -7.86
CA GLY A 31 -0.61 -16.32 -8.24
C GLY A 31 -0.72 -17.83 -8.47
N ASP A 32 -1.41 -18.56 -7.57
CA ASP A 32 -1.63 -20.01 -7.71
C ASP A 32 -2.45 -20.35 -8.96
N VAL A 33 -3.52 -19.60 -9.23
CA VAL A 33 -4.35 -19.79 -10.43
C VAL A 33 -3.53 -19.56 -11.70
N VAL A 34 -2.72 -18.50 -11.73
CA VAL A 34 -1.83 -18.22 -12.86
C VAL A 34 -0.79 -19.33 -13.04
N GLY A 35 -0.22 -19.86 -11.95
CA GLY A 35 0.71 -21.01 -12.02
C GLY A 35 0.07 -22.25 -12.64
N ARG A 36 -1.20 -22.52 -12.31
CA ARG A 36 -1.98 -23.60 -12.95
C ARG A 36 -2.22 -23.34 -14.44
N VAL A 37 -2.47 -22.10 -14.84
CA VAL A 37 -2.60 -21.72 -16.26
C VAL A 37 -1.30 -22.00 -17.02
N VAL A 38 -0.15 -21.59 -16.48
CA VAL A 38 1.16 -21.86 -17.08
C VAL A 38 1.40 -23.36 -17.25
N THR A 39 1.10 -24.15 -16.21
CA THR A 39 1.21 -25.62 -16.26
C THR A 39 0.33 -26.21 -17.35
N THR A 40 -0.93 -25.76 -17.42
CA THR A 40 -1.89 -26.22 -18.44
C THR A 40 -1.42 -25.87 -19.85
N MET A 41 -0.84 -24.69 -20.05
CA MET A 41 -0.28 -24.29 -21.34
C MET A 41 0.89 -25.20 -21.76
N ALA A 42 1.75 -25.60 -20.82
CA ALA A 42 2.83 -26.54 -21.09
C ALA A 42 2.31 -27.95 -21.49
N ASP A 43 1.24 -28.41 -20.85
CA ASP A 43 0.59 -29.68 -21.20
C ASP A 43 -0.05 -29.65 -22.60
N ILE A 44 -0.67 -28.51 -22.96
CA ILE A 44 -1.24 -28.30 -24.30
C ILE A 44 -0.12 -28.23 -25.35
N ASP A 45 1.01 -27.58 -25.07
CA ASP A 45 2.17 -27.54 -25.95
C ASP A 45 2.71 -28.95 -26.22
N THR A 46 2.93 -29.73 -25.15
CA THR A 46 3.37 -31.13 -25.24
C THR A 46 2.40 -31.98 -26.06
N SER A 47 1.09 -31.79 -25.86
CA SER A 47 0.05 -32.49 -26.62
C SER A 47 0.05 -32.09 -28.09
N SER A 48 0.26 -30.80 -28.38
CA SER A 48 0.33 -30.27 -29.75
C SER A 48 1.53 -30.82 -30.51
N GLN A 49 2.69 -30.96 -29.86
CA GLN A 49 3.87 -31.57 -30.45
C GLN A 49 3.63 -33.05 -30.83
N LYS A 50 2.95 -33.82 -29.96
CA LYS A 50 2.56 -35.20 -30.28
C LYS A 50 1.63 -35.28 -31.49
N ILE A 51 0.67 -34.36 -31.60
CA ILE A 51 -0.20 -34.29 -32.77
C ILE A 51 0.62 -33.98 -34.02
N ALA A 52 1.59 -33.05 -33.95
CA ALA A 52 2.46 -32.72 -35.08
C ALA A 52 3.26 -33.95 -35.57
N GLU A 53 3.75 -34.79 -34.65
CA GLU A 53 4.43 -36.06 -34.98
C GLU A 53 3.49 -37.03 -35.72
N ILE A 54 2.27 -37.23 -35.19
CA ILE A 54 1.26 -38.10 -35.81
C ILE A 54 0.90 -37.63 -37.22
N ILE A 55 0.75 -36.33 -37.42
CA ILE A 55 0.47 -35.74 -38.74
C ILE A 55 1.66 -35.95 -39.69
N GLY A 56 2.89 -35.93 -39.18
CA GLY A 56 4.08 -36.31 -39.96
C GLY A 56 4.03 -37.76 -40.45
N VAL A 57 3.58 -38.69 -39.61
CA VAL A 57 3.36 -40.10 -40.02
C VAL A 57 2.27 -40.21 -41.09
N ILE A 58 1.17 -39.47 -40.95
CA ILE A 58 0.07 -39.47 -41.93
C ILE A 58 0.52 -38.92 -43.30
N ASP A 59 1.31 -37.85 -43.33
CA ASP A 59 1.91 -37.33 -44.56
C ASP A 59 2.84 -38.37 -45.22
N GLY A 60 3.61 -39.11 -44.39
CA GLY A 60 4.42 -40.24 -44.83
C GLY A 60 3.61 -41.37 -45.46
N ILE A 61 2.48 -41.75 -44.85
CA ILE A 61 1.54 -42.76 -45.37
C ILE A 61 0.93 -42.29 -46.69
N ALA A 62 0.53 -41.03 -46.78
CA ALA A 62 -0.02 -40.44 -48.00
C ALA A 62 1.03 -40.46 -49.13
N PHE A 63 2.29 -40.13 -48.82
CA PHE A 63 3.38 -40.22 -49.79
C PHE A 63 3.62 -41.65 -50.27
N GLN A 64 3.70 -42.63 -49.35
CA GLN A 64 3.84 -44.05 -49.71
C GLN A 64 2.67 -44.53 -50.58
N THR A 65 1.44 -44.18 -50.22
CA THR A 65 0.24 -44.52 -50.99
C THR A 65 0.28 -43.94 -52.40
N ASN A 66 0.76 -42.70 -52.55
CA ASN A 66 0.95 -42.05 -53.85
C ASN A 66 2.00 -42.79 -54.72
N ILE A 67 3.09 -43.30 -54.12
CA ILE A 67 4.08 -44.11 -54.83
C ILE A 67 3.51 -45.48 -55.22
N LEU A 68 2.77 -46.15 -54.33
CA LEU A 68 2.10 -47.42 -54.65
C LEU A 68 1.11 -47.26 -55.81
N ALA A 69 0.31 -46.18 -55.79
CA ALA A 69 -0.65 -45.86 -56.85
C ALA A 69 0.04 -45.60 -58.19
N LEU A 70 1.19 -44.91 -58.19
CA LEU A 70 2.00 -44.72 -59.39
C LEU A 70 2.52 -46.07 -59.94
N ASN A 71 3.04 -46.93 -59.08
CA ASN A 71 3.51 -48.27 -59.49
C ASN A 71 2.37 -49.11 -60.06
N ALA A 72 1.18 -49.06 -59.45
CA ALA A 72 -0.01 -49.76 -59.94
C ALA A 72 -0.46 -49.24 -61.31
N ALA A 73 -0.40 -47.92 -61.55
CA ALA A 73 -0.70 -47.34 -62.85
C ALA A 73 0.29 -47.80 -63.95
N VAL A 74 1.58 -47.93 -63.60
CA VAL A 74 2.61 -48.47 -64.51
C VAL A 74 2.33 -49.95 -64.84
N GLU A 75 2.01 -50.76 -63.84
CA GLU A 75 1.72 -52.19 -64.06
C GLU A 75 0.41 -52.39 -64.84
N ALA A 76 -0.60 -51.54 -64.60
CA ALA A 76 -1.83 -51.54 -65.39
C ALA A 76 -1.57 -51.22 -66.87
N ALA A 77 -0.68 -50.27 -67.17
CA ALA A 77 -0.26 -50.00 -68.55
C ALA A 77 0.49 -51.19 -69.18
N ARG A 78 1.20 -51.98 -68.37
CA ARG A 78 1.93 -53.17 -68.80
C ARG A 78 1.03 -54.39 -69.06
N ALA A 79 -0.12 -54.46 -68.39
CA ALA A 79 -1.07 -55.58 -68.48
C ALA A 79 -1.93 -55.60 -69.76
N GLY A 80 -1.78 -54.63 -70.67
CA GLY A 80 -2.49 -54.60 -71.95
C GLY A 80 -4.02 -54.54 -71.79
N GLU A 81 -4.75 -55.47 -72.42
CA GLU A 81 -6.22 -55.43 -72.46
C GLU A 81 -6.92 -55.64 -71.11
N GLN A 82 -6.23 -56.20 -70.09
CA GLN A 82 -6.79 -56.41 -68.75
C GLN A 82 -6.53 -55.21 -67.80
N GLY A 83 -5.68 -54.27 -68.20
CA GLY A 83 -5.25 -53.11 -67.41
C GLY A 83 -6.24 -51.93 -67.23
N PRO A 84 -7.24 -51.69 -68.10
CA PRO A 84 -8.04 -50.45 -68.03
C PRO A 84 -8.76 -50.23 -66.69
N GLY A 85 -9.33 -51.28 -66.09
CA GLY A 85 -10.01 -51.17 -64.79
C GLY A 85 -9.03 -50.85 -63.65
N PHE A 86 -7.84 -51.45 -63.67
CA PHE A 86 -6.79 -51.21 -62.68
C PHE A 86 -6.18 -49.80 -62.80
N ALA A 87 -6.06 -49.27 -64.01
CA ALA A 87 -5.55 -47.92 -64.24
C ALA A 87 -6.45 -46.84 -63.62
N VAL A 88 -7.77 -47.01 -63.70
CA VAL A 88 -8.74 -46.08 -63.08
C VAL A 88 -8.62 -46.10 -61.56
N VAL A 89 -8.57 -47.28 -60.96
CA VAL A 89 -8.40 -47.43 -59.50
C VAL A 89 -7.08 -46.80 -59.04
N ALA A 90 -5.98 -47.04 -59.77
CA ALA A 90 -4.69 -46.44 -59.46
C ALA A 90 -4.72 -44.90 -59.50
N SER A 91 -5.42 -44.30 -60.48
CA SER A 91 -5.58 -42.85 -60.56
C SER A 91 -6.42 -42.28 -59.40
N GLU A 92 -7.47 -42.98 -58.99
CA GLU A 92 -8.32 -42.55 -57.87
C GLU A 92 -7.56 -42.62 -56.54
N VAL A 93 -6.82 -43.71 -56.30
CA VAL A 93 -5.97 -43.88 -55.11
C VAL A 93 -4.89 -42.80 -55.07
N ARG A 94 -4.29 -42.47 -56.22
CA ARG A 94 -3.30 -41.38 -56.32
C ARG A 94 -3.91 -40.02 -55.94
N THR A 95 -5.10 -39.73 -56.46
CA THR A 95 -5.81 -38.48 -56.16
C THR A 95 -6.16 -38.38 -54.68
N LEU A 96 -6.63 -39.48 -54.08
CA LEU A 96 -6.92 -39.55 -52.64
C LEU A 96 -5.65 -39.32 -51.80
N ALA A 97 -4.53 -39.94 -52.18
CA ALA A 97 -3.25 -39.76 -51.50
C ALA A 97 -2.77 -38.30 -51.55
N GLN A 98 -2.86 -37.64 -52.71
CA GLN A 98 -2.52 -36.23 -52.85
C GLN A 98 -3.42 -35.33 -52.00
N ARG A 99 -4.74 -35.60 -51.96
CA ARG A 99 -5.67 -34.88 -51.09
C ARG A 99 -5.34 -35.06 -49.61
N SER A 100 -4.98 -36.29 -49.19
CA SER A 100 -4.58 -36.58 -47.81
C SER A 100 -3.30 -35.83 -47.42
N ALA A 101 -2.30 -35.78 -48.31
CA ALA A 101 -1.07 -35.02 -48.09
C ALA A 101 -1.33 -33.50 -47.98
N GLY A 102 -2.25 -32.98 -48.81
CA GLY A 102 -2.69 -31.58 -48.73
C GLY A 102 -3.32 -31.26 -47.36
N ALA A 103 -4.27 -32.08 -46.91
CA ALA A 103 -4.91 -31.92 -45.61
C ALA A 103 -3.92 -32.06 -44.44
N ALA A 104 -2.98 -33.01 -44.51
CA ALA A 104 -1.94 -33.17 -43.50
C ALA A 104 -1.07 -31.90 -43.36
N LYS A 105 -0.71 -31.25 -44.48
CA LYS A 105 0.03 -29.98 -44.46
C LYS A 105 -0.77 -28.83 -43.84
N GLU A 106 -2.06 -28.72 -44.15
CA GLU A 106 -2.92 -27.69 -43.53
C GLU A 106 -3.05 -27.90 -42.02
N ILE A 107 -3.26 -29.14 -41.57
CA ILE A 107 -3.31 -29.46 -40.13
C ILE A 107 -1.98 -29.14 -39.46
N LYS A 108 -0.84 -29.48 -40.08
CA LYS A 108 0.49 -29.16 -39.56
C LYS A 108 0.68 -27.65 -39.37
N HIS A 109 0.23 -26.84 -40.31
CA HIS A 109 0.27 -25.38 -40.21
C HIS A 109 -0.56 -24.88 -39.02
N LEU A 110 -1.81 -25.35 -38.88
CA LEU A 110 -2.68 -24.98 -37.76
C LEU A 110 -2.11 -25.37 -36.38
N ILE A 111 -1.41 -26.51 -36.30
CA ILE A 111 -0.71 -26.91 -35.07
C ILE A 111 0.46 -25.98 -34.77
N GLN A 112 1.27 -25.60 -35.76
CA GLN A 112 2.38 -24.66 -35.58
C GLN A 112 1.89 -23.28 -35.11
N ASP A 113 0.79 -22.79 -35.70
CA ASP A 113 0.13 -21.56 -35.26
C ASP A 113 -0.36 -21.68 -33.81
N SER A 114 -0.91 -22.84 -33.44
CA SER A 114 -1.42 -23.09 -32.09
C SER A 114 -0.29 -23.12 -31.05
N VAL A 115 0.81 -23.82 -31.34
CA VAL A 115 2.04 -23.84 -30.50
C VAL A 115 2.57 -22.42 -30.27
N THR A 116 2.62 -21.60 -31.32
CA THR A 116 3.05 -20.20 -31.21
C THR A 116 2.14 -19.39 -30.28
N ARG A 117 0.81 -19.55 -30.41
CA ARG A 117 -0.18 -18.88 -29.55
C ARG A 117 -0.09 -19.33 -28.09
N ILE A 118 0.10 -20.63 -27.87
CA ILE A 118 0.28 -21.20 -26.52
C ILE A 118 1.54 -20.63 -25.88
N GLY A 119 2.65 -20.57 -26.61
CA GLY A 119 3.91 -19.97 -26.14
C GLY A 119 3.74 -18.51 -25.71
N ASN A 120 3.05 -17.71 -26.54
CA ASN A 120 2.74 -16.31 -26.19
C ASN A 120 1.83 -16.22 -24.96
N GLY A 121 0.82 -17.09 -24.85
CA GLY A 121 -0.08 -17.16 -23.70
C GLY A 121 0.65 -17.55 -22.41
N ALA A 122 1.59 -18.49 -22.49
CA ALA A 122 2.43 -18.89 -21.37
C ALA A 122 3.34 -17.74 -20.89
N ALA A 123 3.92 -16.98 -21.82
CA ALA A 123 4.73 -15.81 -21.48
C ALA A 123 3.91 -14.74 -20.74
N LEU A 124 2.73 -14.39 -21.25
CA LEU A 124 1.81 -13.43 -20.62
C LEU A 124 1.34 -13.91 -19.24
N ALA A 125 1.02 -15.19 -19.10
CA ALA A 125 0.66 -15.77 -17.81
C ALA A 125 1.85 -15.71 -16.83
N SER A 126 3.07 -16.02 -17.27
CA SER A 126 4.26 -15.89 -16.44
C SER A 126 4.50 -14.45 -15.96
N GLU A 127 4.31 -13.47 -16.83
CA GLU A 127 4.41 -12.04 -16.48
C GLU A 127 3.35 -11.62 -15.46
N ALA A 128 2.10 -12.07 -15.65
CA ALA A 128 1.03 -11.86 -14.68
C ALA A 128 1.37 -12.49 -13.32
N GLY A 129 1.97 -13.67 -13.31
CA GLY A 129 2.42 -14.36 -12.08
C GLY A 129 3.49 -13.56 -11.34
N SER A 130 4.50 -13.05 -12.06
CA SER A 130 5.53 -12.15 -11.50
C SER A 130 4.91 -10.87 -10.92
N THR A 131 3.93 -10.28 -11.62
CA THR A 131 3.23 -9.08 -11.16
C THR A 131 2.45 -9.36 -9.87
N MET A 132 1.79 -10.52 -9.74
CA MET A 132 1.13 -10.90 -8.49
C MET A 132 2.12 -11.04 -7.33
N GLN A 133 3.31 -11.60 -7.56
CA GLN A 133 4.36 -11.66 -6.54
C GLN A 133 4.84 -10.26 -6.10
N GLN A 134 4.97 -9.33 -7.04
CA GLN A 134 5.29 -7.93 -6.73
C GLN A 134 4.18 -7.25 -5.92
N VAL A 135 2.91 -7.55 -6.20
CA VAL A 135 1.77 -7.07 -5.41
C VAL A 135 1.87 -7.58 -3.97
N VAL A 136 2.09 -8.89 -3.77
CA VAL A 136 2.26 -9.48 -2.42
C VAL A 136 3.41 -8.81 -1.67
N SER A 137 4.56 -8.61 -2.32
CA SER A 137 5.71 -7.90 -1.71
C SER A 137 5.38 -6.45 -1.35
N SER A 138 4.64 -5.75 -2.21
CA SER A 138 4.25 -4.35 -1.97
C SER A 138 3.25 -4.23 -0.82
N VAL A 139 2.31 -5.16 -0.75
CA VAL A 139 1.35 -5.30 0.34
C VAL A 139 2.07 -5.56 1.67
N GLN A 140 3.08 -6.42 1.70
CA GLN A 140 3.88 -6.65 2.91
C GLN A 140 4.52 -5.37 3.44
N ARG A 141 5.08 -4.53 2.55
CA ARG A 141 5.64 -3.23 2.95
C ARG A 141 4.58 -2.29 3.53
N VAL A 142 3.35 -2.30 2.99
CA VAL A 142 2.24 -1.49 3.53
C VAL A 142 1.86 -1.98 4.94
N THR A 143 1.83 -3.29 5.18
CA THR A 143 1.62 -3.86 6.52
C THR A 143 2.68 -3.38 7.51
N ASP A 144 3.95 -3.36 7.11
CA ASP A 144 5.04 -2.88 7.98
C ASP A 144 4.84 -1.39 8.33
N ILE A 145 4.52 -0.54 7.33
CA ILE A 145 4.24 0.88 7.54
C ILE A 145 3.02 1.07 8.46
N MET A 146 1.94 0.31 8.28
CA MET A 146 0.77 0.41 9.16
C MET A 146 1.11 0.01 10.60
N SER A 147 1.97 -0.99 10.81
CA SER A 147 2.47 -1.36 12.13
C SER A 147 3.25 -0.22 12.79
N GLU A 148 4.13 0.45 12.03
CA GLU A 148 4.86 1.63 12.50
C GLU A 148 3.91 2.79 12.85
N VAL A 149 2.89 3.05 12.01
CA VAL A 149 1.88 4.09 12.27
C VAL A 149 1.08 3.79 13.53
N THR A 150 0.65 2.53 13.74
CA THR A 150 -0.05 2.12 14.96
C THR A 150 0.84 2.33 16.18
N SER A 151 2.13 1.96 16.10
CA SER A 151 3.09 2.15 17.19
C SER A 151 3.31 3.63 17.52
N ALA A 152 3.60 4.45 16.50
CA ALA A 152 3.80 5.89 16.65
C ALA A 152 2.55 6.60 17.19
N SER A 153 1.35 6.17 16.76
CA SER A 153 0.09 6.71 17.27
C SER A 153 -0.12 6.37 18.75
N ARG A 154 0.26 5.16 19.19
CA ARG A 154 0.20 4.79 20.63
C ARG A 154 1.17 5.62 21.46
N GLU A 155 2.38 5.86 20.97
CA GLU A 155 3.37 6.71 21.64
C GLU A 155 2.90 8.17 21.72
N GLN A 156 2.35 8.71 20.62
CA GLN A 156 1.74 10.05 20.61
C GLN A 156 0.60 10.16 21.61
N ALA A 157 -0.27 9.14 21.71
CA ALA A 157 -1.37 9.15 22.68
C ALA A 157 -0.84 9.23 24.12
N ALA A 158 0.20 8.46 24.45
CA ALA A 158 0.85 8.53 25.76
C ALA A 158 1.49 9.91 26.02
N GLY A 159 2.19 10.47 25.01
CA GLY A 159 2.77 11.81 25.10
C GLY A 159 1.73 12.91 25.32
N ILE A 160 0.57 12.83 24.66
CA ILE A 160 -0.52 13.79 24.84
C ILE A 160 -1.13 13.70 26.25
N THR A 161 -1.22 12.48 26.82
CA THR A 161 -1.65 12.32 28.21
C THR A 161 -0.67 12.98 29.17
N GLN A 162 0.64 12.83 28.95
CA GLN A 162 1.67 13.50 29.77
C GLN A 162 1.60 15.04 29.66
N VAL A 163 1.40 15.56 28.44
CA VAL A 163 1.23 17.01 28.22
C VAL A 163 -0.01 17.51 28.95
N ASN A 164 -1.13 16.80 28.89
CA ASN A 164 -2.35 17.18 29.63
C ASN A 164 -2.09 17.27 31.13
N GLN A 165 -1.41 16.30 31.73
CA GLN A 165 -1.07 16.34 33.15
C GLN A 165 -0.21 17.55 33.50
N THR A 166 0.79 17.86 32.66
CA THR A 166 1.67 19.02 32.85
C THR A 166 0.90 20.33 32.76
N VAL A 167 -0.05 20.43 31.82
CA VAL A 167 -0.91 21.62 31.67
C VAL A 167 -1.81 21.80 32.90
N THR A 168 -2.41 20.73 33.42
CA THR A 168 -3.19 20.79 34.67
C THR A 168 -2.35 21.27 35.84
N GLN A 169 -1.11 20.80 35.98
CA GLN A 169 -0.21 21.24 37.05
C GLN A 169 0.24 22.70 36.88
N MET A 170 0.46 23.15 35.64
CA MET A 170 0.73 24.56 35.34
C MET A 170 -0.47 25.44 35.67
N ASP A 171 -1.70 25.00 35.38
CA ASP A 171 -2.91 25.73 35.73
C ASP A 171 -3.05 25.89 37.24
N GLU A 172 -2.84 24.81 38.00
CA GLU A 172 -2.82 24.84 39.48
C GLU A 172 -1.76 25.82 40.02
N SER A 173 -0.53 25.77 39.49
CA SER A 173 0.54 26.70 39.89
C SER A 173 0.22 28.15 39.51
N THR A 174 -0.46 28.36 38.39
CA THR A 174 -0.90 29.69 37.93
C THR A 174 -1.98 30.26 38.85
N GLN A 175 -2.95 29.43 39.26
CA GLN A 175 -3.96 29.80 40.24
C GLN A 175 -3.33 30.11 41.61
N GLN A 176 -2.37 29.30 42.05
CA GLN A 176 -1.63 29.56 43.29
C GLN A 176 -0.85 30.88 43.23
N ASN A 177 -0.18 31.16 42.10
CA ASN A 177 0.51 32.43 41.90
C ASN A 177 -0.45 33.62 41.94
N ALA A 178 -1.64 33.49 41.36
CA ALA A 178 -2.65 34.53 41.44
C ALA A 178 -3.10 34.78 42.90
N ALA A 179 -3.36 33.72 43.66
CA ALA A 179 -3.70 33.82 45.08
C ALA A 179 -2.56 34.47 45.91
N LEU A 180 -1.31 34.07 45.67
CA LEU A 180 -0.14 34.67 46.32
C LEU A 180 0.00 36.17 46.00
N VAL A 181 -0.31 36.58 44.77
CA VAL A 181 -0.30 37.99 44.37
C VAL A 181 -1.42 38.76 45.07
N GLU A 182 -2.61 38.18 45.23
CA GLU A 182 -3.70 38.78 46.00
C GLU A 182 -3.32 38.94 47.48
N GLU A 183 -2.76 37.91 48.10
CA GLU A 183 -2.26 37.94 49.48
C GLU A 183 -1.16 38.98 49.66
N ALA A 184 -0.19 39.03 48.74
CA ALA A 184 0.89 40.01 48.75
C ALA A 184 0.36 41.45 48.59
N THR A 185 -0.65 41.65 47.75
CA THR A 185 -1.30 42.96 47.57
C THR A 185 -2.05 43.38 48.83
N ALA A 186 -2.73 42.46 49.50
CA ALA A 186 -3.40 42.71 50.77
C ALA A 186 -2.39 43.05 51.87
N ALA A 187 -1.28 42.32 51.96
CA ALA A 187 -0.20 42.60 52.89
C ALA A 187 0.45 43.96 52.63
N ALA A 188 0.68 44.32 51.35
CA ALA A 188 1.21 45.62 50.98
C ALA A 188 0.29 46.77 51.42
N ARG A 189 -1.02 46.65 51.23
CA ARG A 189 -2.01 47.63 51.72
C ARG A 189 -2.01 47.73 53.24
N ALA A 190 -1.97 46.61 53.96
CA ALA A 190 -1.91 46.61 55.42
C ALA A 190 -0.63 47.29 55.95
N MET A 191 0.51 47.08 55.28
CA MET A 191 1.76 47.76 55.60
C MET A 191 1.68 49.28 55.31
N GLU A 192 1.03 49.67 54.21
CA GLU A 192 0.78 51.08 53.88
C GLU A 192 -0.09 51.77 54.95
N ASP A 193 -1.18 51.12 55.37
CA ASP A 193 -2.06 51.60 56.44
C ASP A 193 -1.32 51.75 57.78
N GLN A 194 -0.47 50.77 58.14
CA GLN A 194 0.35 50.84 59.37
C GLN A 194 1.40 51.96 59.30
N ALA A 195 2.03 52.16 58.15
CA ALA A 195 2.97 53.25 57.95
C ALA A 195 2.27 54.62 58.08
N ALA A 196 1.07 54.77 57.52
CA ALA A 196 0.27 55.99 57.66
C ALA A 196 -0.08 56.27 59.14
N GLN A 197 -0.53 55.25 59.88
CA GLN A 197 -0.82 55.37 61.31
C GLN A 197 0.42 55.78 62.14
N LEU A 198 1.60 55.25 61.81
CA LEU A 198 2.85 55.66 62.46
C LEU A 198 3.20 57.12 62.18
N VAL A 199 3.01 57.59 60.94
CA VAL A 199 3.21 59.00 60.57
C VAL A 199 2.25 59.89 61.37
N ASP A 200 0.97 59.54 61.44
CA ASP A 200 -0.04 60.28 62.21
C ASP A 200 0.32 60.31 63.71
N ALA A 201 0.76 59.20 64.28
CA ALA A 201 1.17 59.12 65.68
C ALA A 201 2.39 60.02 65.98
N VAL A 202 3.35 60.09 65.06
CA VAL A 202 4.52 60.99 65.20
C VAL A 202 4.12 62.45 65.02
N ALA A 203 3.13 62.77 64.17
CA ALA A 203 2.66 64.13 63.93
C ALA A 203 2.03 64.80 65.16
N VAL A 204 1.54 64.02 66.14
CA VAL A 204 1.06 64.54 67.43
C VAL A 204 2.19 65.13 68.27
N PHE A 205 3.43 64.66 68.08
CA PHE A 205 4.60 65.22 68.76
C PHE A 205 4.97 66.57 68.13
N ARG A 206 4.38 67.64 68.65
CA ARG A 206 4.86 69.01 68.40
C ARG A 206 6.24 69.16 69.04
N LEU A 207 7.25 69.36 68.20
CA LEU A 207 8.59 69.70 68.65
C LEU A 207 8.56 71.12 69.23
N GLU A 208 8.81 71.23 70.53
CA GLU A 208 8.81 72.49 71.31
C GLU A 208 9.72 73.59 70.70
N GLN A 209 10.64 73.22 69.81
CA GLN A 209 11.53 74.16 69.15
C GLN A 209 10.81 75.14 68.20
N GLN A 210 9.62 74.78 67.67
CA GLN A 210 8.86 75.64 66.77
C GLN A 210 7.86 76.55 67.51
N ASP A 211 7.29 76.07 68.63
CA ASP A 211 6.48 76.91 69.53
C ASP A 211 7.35 77.88 70.34
N GLN A 212 8.57 77.49 70.76
CA GLN A 212 9.52 78.42 71.39
C GLN A 212 10.00 79.49 70.43
N LEU A 213 10.24 79.19 69.14
CA LEU A 213 10.64 80.21 68.16
C LEU A 213 9.51 81.22 67.88
N ASN A 214 8.26 80.75 67.75
CA ASN A 214 7.10 81.62 67.55
C ASN A 214 6.77 82.45 68.81
N THR A 215 6.96 81.88 70.01
CA THR A 215 6.76 82.61 71.27
C THR A 215 7.88 83.62 71.52
N LEU A 216 9.13 83.29 71.17
CA LEU A 216 10.25 84.23 71.22
C LEU A 216 10.09 85.38 70.20
N LEU A 217 9.59 85.10 68.99
CA LEU A 217 9.28 86.13 67.99
C LEU A 217 8.08 86.99 68.41
N ALA A 218 7.04 86.40 69.00
CA ALA A 218 5.88 87.15 69.51
C ALA A 218 6.25 88.04 70.72
N ASN A 219 7.07 87.54 71.66
CA ASN A 219 7.56 88.31 72.79
C ASN A 219 8.58 89.38 72.38
N ALA A 220 9.43 89.11 71.37
CA ALA A 220 10.30 90.13 70.80
C ALA A 220 9.51 91.27 70.13
N CYS A 221 8.34 90.97 69.57
CA CYS A 221 7.45 91.97 68.98
C CYS A 221 6.73 92.84 70.03
N HIS A 222 6.41 92.30 71.21
CA HIS A 222 5.85 93.06 72.35
C HIS A 222 6.88 93.85 73.15
N ALA A 223 8.16 93.49 73.10
CA ALA A 223 9.24 94.21 73.78
C ALA A 223 9.72 95.46 73.01
N TYR A 224 9.21 95.70 71.80
CA TYR A 224 9.65 96.78 70.90
C TYR A 224 8.54 97.79 70.53
N THR A 225 7.47 97.85 71.33
CA THR A 225 6.47 98.93 71.35
C THR A 225 6.46 99.61 72.71
#